data_AF-A0A6P0IPQ9-F1
#
_entry.id   AF-A0A6P0IPQ9-F1
#
_cell.length_a   1.000
_cell.length_b   1.000
_cell.length_c   1.000
_cell.angle_alpha   90.00
_cell.angle_beta   90.00
_cell.angle_gamma   90.00
#
_symmetry.space_group_name_H-M   'P 1'
#
loop_
_entity.id
_entity.type
_entity.pdbx_description
1 polymer ?
#
loop_
_entity_poly.entity_id
_entity_poly.type
_entity_poly.pdbx_seq_one_letter_code
_entity_poly.pdbx_strand_id
1 'polypeptide(L)'
;MTAVPRRLLLLNLKGAVVTLDAMGTQIEIVQEIQRGEGDYVLALKGNQGKLCEQVKAWFDQAQAHHWQGIDYSYDQTTESGHHRLETREVWAVPVTQLPPLHRQNQWLGLTTVVMVRSYRQLWNKTTTEVRLYLSSLEADAQRHNQVIRSHALY
;
A
#
# COMPACT_ATOMS: atom_id res chain seq x y z
N MET A 1 -7.79 19.69 -13.79
CA MET A 1 -6.46 20.17 -14.21
C MET A 1 -5.41 19.25 -13.62
N THR A 2 -4.85 18.35 -14.44
CA THR A 2 -3.91 17.31 -14.01
C THR A 2 -2.48 17.78 -14.26
N ALA A 3 -1.80 18.29 -13.22
CA ALA A 3 -0.45 18.86 -13.33
C ALA A 3 0.67 17.91 -12.88
N VAL A 4 0.34 16.65 -12.58
CA VAL A 4 1.27 15.67 -11.99
C VAL A 4 2.33 15.12 -12.98
N PRO A 5 2.06 14.85 -14.28
CA PRO A 5 3.04 14.20 -15.16
C PRO A 5 4.34 15.01 -15.29
N ARG A 6 4.23 16.34 -15.34
CA ARG A 6 5.37 17.22 -15.67
C ARG A 6 6.39 17.40 -14.54
N ARG A 7 6.03 17.07 -13.28
CA ARG A 7 6.92 17.27 -12.11
C ARG A 7 7.85 16.08 -11.85
N LEU A 8 7.43 14.86 -12.16
CA LEU A 8 8.25 13.66 -11.94
C LEU A 8 9.43 13.58 -12.91
N LEU A 9 9.27 14.08 -14.15
CA LEU A 9 10.31 14.16 -15.17
C LEU A 9 11.57 14.96 -14.76
N LEU A 10 11.48 15.83 -13.74
CA LEU A 10 12.58 16.65 -13.25
C LEU A 10 13.30 16.04 -12.03
N LEU A 11 12.79 14.94 -11.48
CA LEU A 11 13.34 14.27 -10.31
C LEU A 11 14.18 13.07 -10.76
N ASN A 12 15.32 12.85 -10.11
CA ASN A 12 16.07 11.61 -10.28
C ASN A 12 15.30 10.48 -9.57
N LEU A 13 14.59 9.65 -10.34
CA LEU A 13 13.73 8.59 -9.81
C LEU A 13 14.49 7.28 -9.54
N LYS A 14 15.73 7.14 -10.02
CA LYS A 14 16.50 5.91 -9.91
C LYS A 14 16.70 5.50 -8.45
N GLY A 15 16.12 4.37 -8.05
CA GLY A 15 16.15 3.85 -6.68
C GLY A 15 15.30 4.64 -5.67
N ALA A 16 14.53 5.63 -6.11
CA ALA A 16 13.60 6.36 -5.26
C ALA A 16 12.28 5.59 -5.11
N VAL A 17 11.64 5.67 -3.95
CA VAL A 17 10.30 5.12 -3.73
C VAL A 17 9.29 6.25 -3.72
N VAL A 18 8.37 6.23 -4.67
CA VAL A 18 7.32 7.24 -4.84
C VAL A 18 6.02 6.74 -4.23
N THR A 19 5.55 7.46 -3.21
CA THR A 19 4.29 7.19 -2.52
C THR A 19 3.20 8.14 -3.02
N LEU A 20 2.03 7.63 -3.41
CA LEU A 20 0.92 8.44 -3.91
C LEU A 20 -0.44 7.80 -3.55
N ASP A 21 -1.51 8.58 -3.64
CA ASP A 21 -2.89 8.14 -3.41
C ASP A 21 -3.58 7.68 -4.69
N ALA A 22 -4.00 6.42 -4.86
CA ALA A 22 -4.68 5.92 -6.07
C ALA A 22 -5.98 6.67 -6.38
N MET A 23 -5.89 7.61 -7.31
CA MET A 23 -6.96 8.29 -8.03
C MET A 23 -6.67 8.06 -9.51
N GLY A 24 -7.70 7.75 -10.32
CA GLY A 24 -7.66 7.10 -11.65
C GLY A 24 -6.73 7.65 -12.76
N THR A 25 -5.87 8.62 -12.48
CA THR A 25 -4.82 9.16 -13.36
C THR A 25 -3.40 8.65 -13.02
N GLN A 26 -3.28 7.58 -12.20
CA GLN A 26 -1.98 7.13 -11.69
C GLN A 26 -1.28 6.02 -12.45
N ILE A 27 -1.94 5.34 -13.39
CA ILE A 27 -1.29 4.31 -14.21
C ILE A 27 -0.16 4.92 -15.06
N GLU A 28 -0.40 6.08 -15.67
CA GLU A 28 0.61 6.79 -16.46
C GLU A 28 1.82 7.17 -15.60
N ILE A 29 1.56 7.65 -14.37
CA ILE A 29 2.59 8.01 -13.39
C ILE A 29 3.41 6.78 -12.97
N VAL A 30 2.78 5.64 -12.72
CA VAL A 30 3.48 4.36 -12.42
C VAL A 30 4.42 3.98 -13.55
N GLN A 31 3.94 4.10 -14.79
CA GLN A 31 4.78 3.80 -15.96
C GLN A 31 5.96 4.76 -16.07
N GLU A 32 5.80 6.04 -15.71
CA GLU A 32 6.90 7.01 -15.68
C GLU A 32 7.91 6.69 -14.57
N ILE A 33 7.43 6.36 -13.37
CA ILE A 33 8.27 5.96 -12.23
C ILE A 33 9.13 4.76 -12.59
N GLN A 34 8.51 3.71 -13.14
CA GLN A 34 9.20 2.49 -13.53
C GLN A 34 10.17 2.71 -14.70
N ARG A 35 9.80 3.55 -15.69
CA ARG A 35 10.72 3.95 -16.77
C ARG A 35 11.94 4.71 -16.25
N GLY A 36 11.79 5.44 -15.14
CA GLY A 36 12.89 6.12 -14.44
C GLY A 36 13.67 5.24 -13.46
N GLU A 37 13.47 3.90 -13.48
CA GLU A 37 14.07 2.94 -12.53
C GLU A 37 13.73 3.25 -11.06
N GLY A 38 12.56 3.86 -10.82
CA GLY A 38 12.02 4.10 -9.50
C GLY A 38 10.98 3.07 -9.08
N ASP A 39 10.73 3.01 -7.78
CA ASP A 39 9.72 2.18 -7.15
C ASP A 39 8.50 2.99 -6.72
N TYR A 40 7.38 2.33 -6.46
CA TYR A 40 6.19 2.99 -5.95
C TYR A 40 5.48 2.22 -4.83
N VAL A 41 4.74 2.97 -4.02
CA VAL A 41 3.75 2.45 -3.07
C VAL A 41 2.48 3.31 -3.17
N LEU A 42 1.40 2.75 -3.72
CA LEU A 42 0.18 3.48 -4.02
C LEU A 42 -0.96 3.09 -3.10
N ALA A 43 -1.55 4.06 -2.40
CA ALA A 43 -2.69 3.82 -1.51
C ALA A 43 -3.98 3.60 -2.32
N LEU A 44 -4.62 2.43 -2.20
CA LEU A 44 -5.94 2.17 -2.75
C LEU A 44 -7.01 2.88 -1.90
N LYS A 45 -7.67 3.90 -2.46
CA LYS A 45 -8.79 4.57 -1.78
C LYS A 45 -10.11 3.81 -2.00
N GLY A 46 -10.78 3.49 -0.91
CA GLY A 46 -11.91 2.56 -0.83
C GLY A 46 -13.24 3.03 -1.42
N ASN A 47 -13.31 4.13 -2.16
CA ASN A 47 -14.57 4.61 -2.74
C ASN A 47 -14.74 4.37 -4.24
N GLN A 48 -13.72 3.97 -5.01
CA GLN A 48 -13.85 3.84 -6.47
C GLN A 48 -12.91 2.79 -7.10
N GLY A 49 -13.38 1.54 -7.23
CA GLY A 49 -12.86 0.63 -8.27
C GLY A 49 -12.79 -0.85 -7.91
N LYS A 50 -13.11 -1.71 -8.90
CA LYS A 50 -13.07 -3.19 -8.85
C LYS A 50 -11.76 -3.77 -8.29
N LEU A 51 -10.64 -3.09 -8.49
CA LEU A 51 -9.34 -3.52 -7.96
C LEU A 51 -9.27 -3.45 -6.43
N CYS A 52 -9.73 -2.34 -5.84
CA CYS A 52 -9.74 -2.18 -4.38
C CYS A 52 -10.65 -3.22 -3.72
N GLU A 53 -11.81 -3.48 -4.32
CA GLU A 53 -12.76 -4.50 -3.85
C GLU A 53 -12.15 -5.90 -3.90
N GLN A 54 -11.47 -6.26 -5.00
CA GLN A 54 -10.79 -7.56 -5.12
C GLN A 54 -9.69 -7.74 -4.08
N VAL A 55 -8.82 -6.75 -3.92
CA VAL A 55 -7.72 -6.82 -2.94
C VAL A 55 -8.29 -6.89 -1.52
N LYS A 56 -9.31 -6.10 -1.20
CA LYS A 56 -9.97 -6.15 0.11
C LYS A 56 -10.59 -7.52 0.37
N ALA A 57 -11.38 -8.04 -0.57
CA ALA A 57 -12.05 -9.32 -0.42
C ALA A 57 -11.05 -10.47 -0.26
N TRP A 58 -9.94 -10.43 -1.01
CA TRP A 58 -8.87 -11.41 -0.87
C TRP A 58 -8.23 -11.37 0.52
N PHE A 59 -7.92 -10.17 1.04
CA PHE A 59 -7.37 -10.05 2.40
C PHE A 59 -8.35 -10.51 3.49
N ASP A 60 -9.64 -10.20 3.35
CA ASP A 60 -10.68 -10.65 4.27
C ASP A 60 -10.74 -12.20 4.30
N GLN A 61 -10.62 -12.85 3.13
CA GLN A 61 -10.55 -14.32 3.03
C GLN A 61 -9.26 -14.88 3.64
N ALA A 62 -8.10 -14.30 3.31
CA ALA A 62 -6.83 -14.72 3.86
C ALA A 62 -6.86 -14.70 5.40
N GLN A 63 -7.45 -13.66 5.99
CA GLN A 63 -7.62 -13.57 7.44
C GLN A 63 -8.59 -14.60 8.00
N ALA A 64 -9.74 -14.83 7.35
CA ALA A 64 -10.70 -15.84 7.77
C ALA A 64 -10.09 -17.26 7.77
N HIS A 65 -9.17 -17.52 6.84
CA HIS A 65 -8.41 -18.77 6.73
C HIS A 65 -7.08 -18.75 7.48
N HIS A 66 -6.86 -17.79 8.38
CA HIS A 66 -5.65 -17.70 9.22
C HIS A 66 -4.34 -17.73 8.41
N TRP A 67 -4.37 -17.12 7.21
CA TRP A 67 -3.24 -17.03 6.28
C TRP A 67 -2.67 -18.39 5.83
N GLN A 68 -3.45 -19.45 5.94
CA GLN A 68 -2.98 -20.80 5.62
C GLN A 68 -2.59 -20.92 4.14
N GLY A 69 -1.35 -21.35 3.89
CA GLY A 69 -0.84 -21.60 2.54
C GLY A 69 -0.53 -20.34 1.73
N ILE A 70 -0.42 -19.18 2.39
CA ILE A 70 -0.09 -17.90 1.78
C ILE A 70 1.29 -17.47 2.28
N ASP A 71 2.20 -17.17 1.36
CA ASP A 71 3.45 -16.50 1.72
C ASP A 71 3.21 -15.01 1.92
N TYR A 72 3.59 -14.48 3.09
CA TYR A 72 3.50 -13.05 3.39
C TYR A 72 4.60 -12.61 4.35
N SER A 73 4.92 -11.32 4.30
CA SER A 73 5.72 -10.64 5.31
C SER A 73 4.79 -9.87 6.26
N TYR A 74 5.17 -9.80 7.53
CA TYR A 74 4.39 -9.15 8.59
C TYR A 74 5.28 -8.25 9.45
N ASP A 75 4.80 -7.05 9.75
CA ASP A 75 5.42 -6.12 10.69
C ASP A 75 4.37 -5.53 11.63
N GLN A 76 4.71 -5.38 12.89
CA GLN A 76 3.86 -4.76 13.89
C GLN A 76 4.66 -3.77 14.72
N THR A 77 4.12 -2.56 14.82
CA THR A 77 4.67 -1.50 15.66
C THR A 77 3.62 -1.04 16.64
N THR A 78 4.02 -0.74 17.87
CA THR A 78 3.12 -0.19 18.90
C THR A 78 3.82 1.00 19.55
N GLU A 79 3.16 2.15 19.47
CA GLU A 79 3.65 3.41 20.00
C GLU A 79 2.70 3.91 21.09
N SER A 80 3.26 4.34 22.22
CA SER A 80 2.49 4.96 23.29
C SER A 80 2.92 6.42 23.44
N GLY A 81 1.95 7.32 23.62
CA GLY A 81 2.21 8.75 23.82
C GLY A 81 0.97 9.48 24.31
N HIS A 82 1.14 10.39 25.28
CA HIS A 82 0.09 11.26 25.85
C HIS A 82 -1.34 10.67 25.85
N HIS A 83 -1.55 9.58 26.60
CA HIS A 83 -2.84 8.85 26.75
C HIS A 83 -3.37 8.13 25.50
N ARG A 84 -2.54 7.96 24.47
CA ARG A 84 -2.85 7.22 23.26
C ARG A 84 -1.92 6.01 23.12
N LEU A 85 -2.51 4.87 22.77
CA LEU A 85 -1.79 3.72 22.25
C LEU A 85 -2.15 3.58 20.76
N GLU A 86 -1.14 3.55 19.90
CA GLU A 86 -1.31 3.33 18.46
C GLU A 86 -0.56 2.06 18.06
N THR A 87 -1.30 1.02 17.68
CA THR A 87 -0.76 -0.21 17.13
C THR A 87 -0.97 -0.19 15.62
N ARG A 88 0.10 -0.43 14.86
CA ARG A 88 0.04 -0.60 13.41
C ARG A 88 0.55 -1.97 13.03
N GLU A 89 -0.26 -2.68 12.27
CA GLU A 89 0.02 -3.98 11.68
C GLU A 89 0.11 -3.81 10.17
N VAL A 90 1.13 -4.42 9.55
CA VAL A 90 1.37 -4.36 8.12
C VAL A 90 1.56 -5.78 7.60
N TRP A 91 0.80 -6.14 6.57
CA TRP A 91 0.97 -7.37 5.81
C TRP A 91 1.37 -7.01 4.39
N ALA A 92 2.48 -7.57 3.91
CA ALA A 92 2.93 -7.45 2.53
C ALA A 92 2.88 -8.83 1.88
N VAL A 93 2.14 -8.96 0.78
CA VAL A 93 1.92 -10.23 0.10
C VAL A 93 2.38 -10.12 -1.35
N PRO A 94 3.23 -11.04 -1.85
CA PRO A 94 3.55 -11.11 -3.26
C PRO A 94 2.28 -11.26 -4.10
N VAL A 95 2.18 -10.50 -5.20
CA VAL A 95 1.03 -10.55 -6.12
C VAL A 95 0.81 -11.94 -6.73
N THR A 96 1.84 -12.78 -6.73
CA THR A 96 1.79 -14.18 -7.16
C THR A 96 0.92 -15.08 -6.27
N GLN A 97 0.66 -14.67 -5.02
CA GLN A 97 -0.24 -15.37 -4.08
C GLN A 97 -1.72 -15.01 -4.31
N LEU A 98 -1.99 -14.01 -5.16
CA LEU A 98 -3.34 -13.53 -5.46
C LEU A 98 -3.81 -14.07 -6.82
N PRO A 99 -5.13 -14.28 -7.00
CA PRO A 99 -5.69 -14.44 -8.34
C PRO A 99 -5.46 -13.16 -9.16
N PRO A 100 -5.50 -13.24 -10.51
CA PRO A 100 -5.28 -12.09 -11.37
C PRO A 100 -6.17 -10.89 -11.01
N LEU A 101 -5.53 -9.75 -10.77
CA LEU A 101 -6.20 -8.53 -10.35
C LEU A 101 -6.78 -7.75 -11.54
N HIS A 102 -7.83 -6.99 -11.30
CA HIS A 102 -8.44 -6.15 -12.33
C HIS A 102 -7.43 -5.14 -12.89
N ARG A 103 -7.17 -5.22 -14.19
CA ARG A 103 -6.18 -4.40 -14.90
C ARG A 103 -4.77 -4.52 -14.32
N GLN A 104 -4.40 -5.68 -13.75
CA GLN A 104 -3.06 -5.93 -13.19
C GLN A 104 -1.93 -5.48 -14.12
N ASN A 105 -2.05 -5.81 -15.42
CA ASN A 105 -1.03 -5.49 -16.44
C ASN A 105 -0.81 -3.99 -16.66
N GLN A 106 -1.71 -3.13 -16.18
CA GLN A 106 -1.54 -1.67 -16.28
C GLN A 106 -0.63 -1.13 -15.17
N TRP A 107 -0.47 -1.88 -14.08
CA TRP A 107 0.42 -1.56 -12.96
C TRP A 107 1.79 -2.17 -13.25
N LEU A 108 2.54 -1.51 -14.13
CA LEU A 108 3.88 -1.96 -14.51
C LEU A 108 4.77 -2.13 -13.27
N GLY A 109 5.47 -3.26 -13.16
CA GLY A 109 6.34 -3.54 -12.02
C GLY A 109 5.61 -3.92 -10.73
N LEU A 110 4.28 -4.12 -10.74
CA LEU A 110 3.53 -4.58 -9.56
C LEU A 110 4.02 -5.94 -9.09
N THR A 111 4.54 -5.99 -7.86
CA THR A 111 5.06 -7.21 -7.22
C THR A 111 4.34 -7.54 -5.93
N THR A 112 3.78 -6.54 -5.23
CA THR A 112 3.24 -6.74 -3.87
C THR A 112 1.93 -5.98 -3.67
N VAL A 113 1.00 -6.60 -2.93
CA VAL A 113 -0.15 -5.92 -2.32
C VAL A 113 0.04 -5.82 -0.81
N VAL A 114 -0.34 -4.69 -0.22
CA VAL A 114 -0.09 -4.42 1.19
C VAL A 114 -1.38 -4.02 1.88
N MET A 115 -1.59 -4.55 3.08
CA MET A 115 -2.61 -4.08 4.00
C MET A 115 -1.93 -3.47 5.22
N VAL A 116 -2.37 -2.26 5.58
CA VAL A 116 -2.00 -1.60 6.83
C VAL A 116 -3.25 -1.48 7.67
N ARG A 117 -3.23 -2.03 8.88
CA ARG A 117 -4.26 -1.84 9.89
C ARG A 117 -3.70 -1.01 11.03
N SER A 118 -4.39 0.08 11.38
CA SER A 118 -4.01 0.94 12.49
C SER A 118 -5.12 0.94 13.53
N TYR A 119 -4.77 0.61 14.77
CA TYR A 119 -5.61 0.71 15.95
C TYR A 119 -5.15 1.92 16.76
N ARG A 120 -6.08 2.84 17.02
CA ARG A 120 -5.84 3.99 17.89
C ARG A 120 -6.74 3.87 19.09
N GLN A 121 -6.14 3.60 20.24
CA GLN A 121 -6.82 3.54 21.52
C GLN A 121 -6.60 4.84 22.27
N LEU A 122 -7.70 5.52 22.55
CA LEU A 122 -7.83 6.62 23.50
C LEU A 122 -8.62 6.10 24.71
N TRP A 123 -8.55 6.83 25.83
CA TRP A 123 -9.18 6.44 27.10
C TRP A 123 -10.68 6.09 27.01
N ASN A 124 -11.41 6.65 26.04
CA ASN A 124 -12.84 6.42 25.84
C ASN A 124 -13.21 5.80 24.48
N LYS A 125 -12.24 5.57 23.59
CA LYS A 125 -12.52 5.17 22.21
C LYS A 125 -11.38 4.40 21.59
N THR A 126 -11.71 3.29 20.94
CA THR A 126 -10.81 2.64 19.98
C THR A 126 -11.29 2.93 18.56
N THR A 127 -10.38 3.35 17.69
CA THR A 127 -10.65 3.51 16.25
C THR A 127 -9.76 2.57 15.47
N THR A 128 -10.33 1.86 14.51
CA THR A 128 -9.60 0.99 13.59
C THR A 128 -9.69 1.56 12.19
N GLU A 129 -8.56 1.66 11.51
CA GLU A 129 -8.47 2.06 10.11
C GLU A 129 -7.70 1.02 9.31
N VAL A 130 -8.23 0.63 8.16
CA VAL A 130 -7.57 -0.28 7.22
C VAL A 130 -7.30 0.48 5.93
N ARG A 131 -6.06 0.41 5.45
CA ARG A 131 -5.62 0.97 4.17
C ARG A 131 -4.95 -0.12 3.37
N LEU A 132 -5.22 -0.13 2.06
CA LEU A 132 -4.66 -1.09 1.13
C LEU A 132 -3.71 -0.37 0.18
N TYR A 133 -2.66 -1.05 -0.29
CA TYR A 133 -1.68 -0.47 -1.20
C TYR A 133 -1.26 -1.46 -2.29
N LEU A 134 -0.83 -0.91 -3.42
CA LEU A 134 -0.09 -1.61 -4.47
C LEU A 134 1.37 -1.17 -4.43
N SER A 135 2.31 -2.08 -4.65
CA SER A 135 3.73 -1.73 -4.68
C SER A 135 4.53 -2.50 -5.72
N SER A 136 5.58 -1.87 -6.23
CA SER A 136 6.65 -2.53 -6.98
C SER A 136 7.77 -3.10 -6.10
N LEU A 137 7.78 -2.76 -4.81
CA LEU A 137 8.74 -3.31 -3.86
C LEU A 137 8.43 -4.78 -3.55
N GLU A 138 9.48 -5.56 -3.31
CA GLU A 138 9.35 -6.91 -2.78
C GLU A 138 8.58 -6.94 -1.46
N ALA A 139 7.96 -8.09 -1.16
CA ALA A 139 7.13 -8.27 0.02
C ALA A 139 7.94 -8.23 1.34
N ASP A 140 8.18 -7.01 1.81
CA ASP A 140 8.82 -6.70 3.09
C ASP A 140 7.94 -5.72 3.87
N ALA A 141 7.19 -6.23 4.85
CA ALA A 141 6.25 -5.43 5.61
C ALA A 141 6.92 -4.29 6.40
N GLN A 142 8.15 -4.49 6.88
CA GLN A 142 8.88 -3.47 7.63
C GLN A 142 9.29 -2.32 6.71
N ARG A 143 9.84 -2.62 5.52
CA ARG A 143 10.18 -1.60 4.51
C ARG A 143 8.94 -0.83 4.06
N HIS A 144 7.83 -1.52 3.83
CA HIS A 144 6.57 -0.87 3.50
C HIS A 144 6.07 0.05 4.63
N ASN A 145 6.13 -0.40 5.89
CA ASN A 145 5.75 0.42 7.02
C ASN A 145 6.59 1.71 7.08
N GLN A 146 7.91 1.62 6.91
CA GLN A 146 8.81 2.77 6.88
C GLN A 146 8.46 3.76 5.76
N VAL A 147 8.30 3.26 4.52
CA VAL A 147 7.96 4.08 3.36
C VAL A 147 6.61 4.77 3.56
N ILE A 148 5.58 4.03 3.97
CA ILE A 148 4.22 4.56 4.18
C ILE A 148 4.20 5.59 5.32
N ARG A 149 5.01 5.39 6.38
CA ARG A 149 5.15 6.35 7.48
C ARG A 149 5.84 7.65 7.07
N SER A 150 6.86 7.56 6.22
CA SER A 150 7.60 8.72 5.74
C SER A 150 6.73 9.66 4.88
N HIS A 151 5.64 9.13 4.31
CA HIS A 151 4.67 9.88 3.52
C HIS A 151 3.38 10.13 4.32
N ALA A 152 3.47 11.03 5.29
CA ALA A 152 2.28 11.56 5.94
C ALA A 152 1.53 12.47 4.96
N LEU A 153 0.54 11.90 4.26
CA LEU A 153 -0.52 12.67 3.59
C LEU A 153 -1.25 13.47 4.68
N TYR A 154 -0.92 14.76 4.79
CA TYR A 154 -1.73 15.77 5.48
C TYR A 154 -2.58 16.52 4.46
#